data_AF-A0A957AWR9-F1
#
_entry.id   AF-A0A957AWR9-F1
#
_cell.length_a   1.000
_cell.length_b   1.000
_cell.length_c   1.000
_cell.angle_alpha   90.00
_cell.angle_beta   90.00
_cell.angle_gamma   90.00
#
_symmetry.space_group_name_H-M   'P 1'
#
loop_
_entity.id
_entity.type
_entity.pdbx_description
1 polymer ?
#
loop_
_entity_poly.entity_id
_entity_poly.type
_entity_poly.pdbx_seq_one_letter_code
_entity_poly.pdbx_strand_id
1 'polypeptide(L)'
;MTESTLSNSYLTEHQGYSQLTQIRVPLAEAGEAFTMRDASGKIPIILVPAQPNRVRNELVLTALIIIFGGVALGLIFDRAVLISLALPIGLLLLVLGVYRAFIVRIPEGAKALLTRGGRYVRTVGAGTHLLAPWYVISHLVTEREIPFDVPVVNSPTKD
;
A
#
# COMPACT_ATOMS: atom_id res chain seq x y z
N MET A 1 -55.37 -16.33 -0.23
CA MET A 1 -55.52 -14.91 0.16
C MET A 1 -54.63 -14.73 1.38
N THR A 2 -53.48 -14.07 1.37
CA THR A 2 -52.74 -13.34 0.32
C THR A 2 -51.40 -12.94 0.94
N GLU A 3 -50.39 -12.83 0.09
CA GLU A 3 -49.03 -12.27 0.22
C GLU A 3 -48.74 -11.29 1.39
N SER A 4 -47.56 -11.44 2.01
CA SER A 4 -46.59 -10.36 2.35
C SER A 4 -45.58 -10.89 3.38
N THR A 5 -44.25 -10.84 3.32
CA THR A 5 -43.25 -10.28 2.40
C THR A 5 -41.92 -10.81 2.95
N LEU A 6 -41.26 -11.79 2.32
CA LEU A 6 -40.16 -11.57 1.38
C LEU A 6 -39.14 -10.50 1.84
N SER A 7 -38.30 -10.80 2.83
CA SER A 7 -37.02 -10.07 2.98
C SER A 7 -36.06 -10.79 3.94
N ASN A 8 -35.70 -12.06 3.68
CA ASN A 8 -34.58 -12.67 4.42
C ASN A 8 -33.77 -13.68 3.62
N SER A 9 -33.85 -13.57 2.30
CA SER A 9 -33.12 -14.39 1.35
C SER A 9 -32.34 -13.49 0.39
N TYR A 10 -31.54 -12.57 0.93
CA TYR A 10 -30.32 -12.17 0.23
C TYR A 10 -29.33 -13.31 0.43
N LEU A 11 -29.62 -14.43 -0.24
CA LEU A 11 -28.60 -15.33 -0.71
C LEU A 11 -27.67 -14.45 -1.53
N THR A 12 -26.52 -14.09 -0.95
CA THR A 12 -25.36 -13.74 -1.75
C THR A 12 -24.91 -15.06 -2.40
N GLU A 13 -25.71 -15.52 -3.36
CA GLU A 13 -25.29 -16.46 -4.37
C GLU A 13 -24.24 -15.71 -5.18
N HIS A 14 -23.00 -15.75 -4.70
CA HIS A 14 -21.85 -15.49 -5.55
C HIS A 14 -21.86 -16.59 -6.60
N GLN A 15 -22.65 -16.38 -7.67
CA GLN A 15 -22.56 -17.15 -8.90
C GLN A 15 -21.07 -17.24 -9.26
N GLY A 16 -20.58 -18.48 -9.23
CA GLY A 16 -19.17 -18.86 -9.23
C GLY A 16 -18.49 -18.60 -10.56
N TYR A 17 -18.37 -17.33 -10.94
CA TYR A 17 -17.31 -16.93 -11.85
C TYR A 17 -16.00 -17.06 -11.09
N SER A 18 -15.02 -17.76 -11.68
CA SER A 18 -13.67 -17.84 -11.13
C SER A 18 -13.04 -16.44 -11.15
N GLN A 19 -13.31 -15.65 -10.12
CA GLN A 19 -12.82 -14.30 -9.95
C GLN A 19 -11.30 -14.33 -9.74
N LEU A 20 -10.60 -13.38 -10.37
CA LEU A 20 -9.17 -13.19 -10.16
C LEU A 20 -8.94 -12.89 -8.66
N THR A 21 -8.14 -13.73 -7.99
CA THR A 21 -7.88 -13.59 -6.55
C THR A 21 -7.14 -12.28 -6.29
N GLN A 22 -7.75 -11.43 -5.46
CA GLN A 22 -7.22 -10.16 -5.02
C GLN A 22 -6.93 -10.21 -3.52
N ILE A 23 -5.71 -9.87 -3.13
CA ILE A 23 -5.33 -9.77 -1.72
C ILE A 23 -4.79 -8.38 -1.39
N ARG A 24 -4.98 -7.97 -0.13
CA ARG A 24 -4.44 -6.72 0.40
C ARG A 24 -3.20 -7.04 1.21
N VAL A 25 -2.04 -6.58 0.76
CA VAL A 25 -0.74 -6.87 1.39
C VAL A 25 0.09 -5.58 1.42
N PRO A 26 0.92 -5.36 2.45
CA PRO A 26 1.90 -4.28 2.45
C PRO A 26 2.80 -4.31 1.22
N LEU A 27 3.17 -3.14 0.68
CA LEU A 27 4.01 -3.05 -0.53
C LEU A 27 5.37 -3.74 -0.35
N ALA A 28 5.92 -3.75 0.87
CA ALA A 28 7.18 -4.42 1.18
C ALA A 28 7.10 -5.95 1.06
N GLU A 29 5.94 -6.52 1.37
CA GLU A 29 5.65 -7.96 1.34
C GLU A 29 5.02 -8.39 -0.01
N ALA A 30 4.71 -7.43 -0.89
CA ALA A 30 4.04 -7.71 -2.15
C ALA A 30 4.83 -8.69 -3.04
N GLY A 31 6.17 -8.62 -3.02
CA GLY A 31 7.04 -9.55 -3.76
C GLY A 31 6.93 -11.00 -3.27
N GLU A 32 6.81 -11.19 -1.95
CA GLU A 32 6.67 -12.52 -1.33
C GLU A 32 5.24 -13.06 -1.50
N ALA A 33 4.25 -12.18 -1.44
CA ALA A 33 2.85 -12.52 -1.68
C ALA A 33 2.57 -12.94 -3.14
N PHE A 34 3.35 -12.47 -4.12
CA PHE A 34 3.29 -13.01 -5.50
C PHE A 34 3.89 -14.42 -5.63
N THR A 35 4.64 -14.90 -4.63
CA THR A 35 5.24 -16.24 -4.60
C THR A 35 4.51 -17.21 -3.68
N MET A 36 3.73 -16.73 -2.71
CA MET A 36 2.99 -17.56 -1.77
C MET A 36 1.60 -17.89 -2.30
N ARG A 37 1.18 -19.15 -2.20
CA ARG A 37 -0.21 -19.56 -2.49
C ARG A 37 -1.11 -19.06 -1.35
N ASP A 38 -2.20 -18.38 -1.71
CA ASP A 38 -3.22 -17.93 -0.76
C ASP A 38 -3.90 -19.14 -0.06
N ALA A 39 -4.70 -18.90 0.98
CA ALA A 39 -5.46 -19.93 1.72
C ALA A 39 -6.38 -20.78 0.80
N SER A 40 -6.68 -20.28 -0.40
CA SER A 40 -7.43 -20.99 -1.45
C SER A 40 -6.54 -21.74 -2.47
N GLY A 41 -5.23 -21.82 -2.25
CA GLY A 41 -4.27 -22.54 -3.12
C GLY A 41 -3.89 -21.84 -4.43
N LYS A 42 -4.42 -20.62 -4.67
CA LYS A 42 -4.22 -19.82 -5.89
C LYS A 42 -3.16 -18.73 -5.70
N ILE A 43 -2.47 -18.37 -6.78
CA ILE A 43 -1.51 -17.26 -6.80
C ILE A 43 -2.29 -15.96 -7.02
N PRO A 44 -2.17 -14.95 -6.13
CA PRO A 44 -2.88 -13.69 -6.27
C PRO A 44 -2.33 -12.88 -7.46
N ILE A 45 -3.23 -12.41 -8.32
CA ILE A 45 -2.89 -11.70 -9.57
C ILE A 45 -2.82 -10.18 -9.34
N ILE A 46 -3.63 -9.69 -8.39
CA ILE A 46 -3.76 -8.26 -8.08
C ILE A 46 -3.48 -8.03 -6.60
N LEU A 47 -2.48 -7.19 -6.31
CA LEU A 47 -2.20 -6.73 -4.95
C LEU A 47 -2.60 -5.27 -4.77
N VAL A 48 -3.40 -5.01 -3.75
CA VAL A 48 -3.70 -3.64 -3.29
C VAL A 48 -2.82 -3.35 -2.07
N PRO A 49 -1.96 -2.33 -2.13
CA PRO A 49 -1.11 -1.99 -1.00
C PRO A 49 -1.96 -1.57 0.21
N ALA A 50 -1.80 -2.30 1.31
CA ALA A 50 -2.60 -2.09 2.53
C ALA A 50 -2.25 -0.78 3.28
N GLN A 51 -1.04 -0.25 3.07
CA GLN A 51 -0.58 0.98 3.73
C GLN A 51 -0.24 2.06 2.70
N PRO A 52 -1.07 3.11 2.57
CA PRO A 52 -0.76 4.26 1.73
C PRO A 52 0.23 5.22 2.40
N ASN A 53 0.37 5.17 3.73
CA ASN A 53 1.17 6.14 4.47
C ASN A 53 2.66 5.72 4.50
N ARG A 54 3.43 6.29 3.56
CA ARG A 54 4.84 5.94 3.29
C ARG A 54 5.84 6.57 4.27
N VAL A 55 5.38 7.53 5.09
CA VAL A 55 6.24 8.24 6.04
C VAL A 55 6.32 7.41 7.32
N ARG A 56 7.53 7.01 7.72
CA ARG A 56 7.75 6.48 9.08
C ARG A 56 7.48 7.60 10.07
N ASN A 57 6.25 7.67 10.57
CA ASN A 57 5.82 8.68 11.52
C ASN A 57 6.77 8.77 12.72
N GLU A 58 7.42 7.67 13.11
CA GLU A 58 8.43 7.63 14.17
C GLU A 58 9.60 8.60 13.95
N LEU A 59 10.19 8.62 12.73
CA LEU A 59 11.35 9.47 12.45
C LEU A 59 10.96 10.95 12.37
N VAL A 60 9.82 11.23 11.74
CA VAL A 60 9.30 12.60 11.64
C VAL A 60 8.86 13.12 13.00
N LEU A 61 8.21 12.30 13.81
CA LEU A 61 7.80 12.65 15.17
C LEU A 61 9.02 12.88 16.07
N THR A 62 10.02 12.01 16.00
CA THR A 62 11.29 12.17 16.73
C THR A 62 11.98 13.48 16.33
N ALA A 63 12.04 13.78 15.03
CA ALA A 63 12.60 15.03 14.53
C ALA A 63 11.85 16.26 15.08
N LEU A 64 10.51 16.24 15.05
CA LEU A 64 9.69 17.32 15.60
C LEU A 64 9.91 17.49 17.11
N ILE A 65 9.98 16.39 17.87
CA ILE A 65 10.24 16.44 19.31
C ILE A 65 11.61 17.05 19.60
N ILE A 66 12.65 16.71 18.82
CA ILE A 66 13.99 17.27 19.00
C ILE A 66 14.00 18.77 18.69
N ILE A 67 13.34 19.20 17.60
CA ILE A 67 13.24 20.62 17.24
C ILE A 67 12.49 21.39 18.33
N PHE A 68 11.25 21.00 18.60
CA PHE A 68 10.39 21.73 19.53
C PHE A 68 10.89 21.64 20.97
N GLY A 69 11.28 20.44 21.41
CA GLY A 69 11.81 20.21 22.75
C GLY A 69 13.16 20.90 22.96
N GLY A 70 14.08 20.79 22.00
CA GLY A 70 15.39 21.43 22.09
C GLY A 70 15.30 22.96 22.06
N VAL A 71 14.42 23.53 21.25
CA VAL A 71 14.16 24.98 21.22
C VAL A 71 13.49 25.43 22.52
N ALA A 72 12.44 24.76 22.98
CA ALA A 72 11.73 25.13 24.21
C ALA A 72 12.64 25.06 25.44
N LEU A 73 13.40 23.98 25.61
CA LEU A 73 14.37 23.85 26.70
C LEU A 73 15.50 24.88 26.57
N GLY A 74 15.98 25.14 25.36
CA GLY A 74 16.99 26.16 25.10
C GLY A 74 16.55 27.55 25.53
N LEU A 75 15.27 27.90 25.33
CA LEU A 75 14.68 29.18 25.76
C LEU A 75 14.43 29.23 27.28
N ILE A 76 13.94 28.14 27.89
CA ILE A 76 13.65 28.10 29.34
C ILE A 76 14.93 28.18 30.17
N PHE A 77 15.99 27.49 29.74
CA PHE A 77 17.25 27.40 30.47
C PHE A 77 18.32 28.39 29.96
N ASP A 78 17.97 29.29 29.03
CA ASP A 78 18.84 30.27 28.37
C ASP A 78 20.16 29.67 27.84
N ARG A 79 20.05 28.48 27.23
CA ARG A 79 21.20 27.74 26.67
C ARG A 79 21.15 27.77 25.15
N ALA A 80 21.80 28.77 24.57
CA ALA A 80 21.93 28.91 23.12
C ALA A 80 22.51 27.66 22.42
N VAL A 81 23.39 26.92 23.10
CA VAL A 81 23.98 25.67 22.59
C VAL A 81 22.91 24.60 22.29
N LEU A 82 21.86 24.50 23.11
CA LEU A 82 20.78 23.53 22.90
C LEU A 82 19.99 23.87 21.63
N ILE A 83 19.70 25.15 21.41
CA ILE A 83 18.98 25.63 20.22
C ILE A 83 19.82 25.38 18.96
N SER A 84 21.10 25.79 19.00
CA SER A 84 22.03 25.64 17.88
C SER A 84 22.28 24.19 17.48
N LEU A 85 22.17 23.24 18.41
CA LEU A 85 22.34 21.81 18.12
C LEU A 85 21.01 21.13 17.73
N ALA A 86 19.90 21.51 18.36
CA ALA A 86 18.59 20.92 18.12
C ALA A 86 18.07 21.20 16.70
N LEU A 87 18.26 22.42 16.19
CA LEU A 87 17.81 22.80 14.86
C LEU A 87 18.46 21.97 13.74
N PRO A 88 19.80 21.88 13.60
CA PRO A 88 20.41 21.11 12.53
C PRO A 88 20.16 19.61 12.68
N ILE A 89 20.20 19.06 13.89
CA ILE A 89 19.94 17.63 14.13
C ILE A 89 18.50 17.28 13.79
N GLY A 90 17.55 18.06 14.30
CA GLY A 90 16.13 17.85 14.04
C GLY A 90 15.80 18.02 12.56
N LEU A 91 16.34 19.05 11.89
CA LEU A 91 16.15 19.26 10.46
C LEU A 91 16.73 18.10 9.63
N LEU A 92 17.92 17.62 9.97
CA LEU A 92 18.55 16.49 9.29
C LEU A 92 17.69 15.22 9.40
N LEU A 93 17.20 14.91 10.60
CA LEU A 93 16.31 13.76 10.81
C LEU A 93 14.98 13.90 10.08
N LEU A 94 14.41 15.11 10.05
CA LEU A 94 13.19 15.40 9.31
C LEU A 94 13.39 15.17 7.80
N VAL A 95 14.46 15.74 7.23
CA VAL A 95 14.80 15.57 5.82
C VAL A 95 15.05 14.10 5.49
N LEU A 96 15.79 13.37 6.33
CA LEU A 96 16.08 11.96 6.11
C LEU A 96 14.82 11.08 6.22
N GLY A 97 13.95 11.36 7.19
CA GLY A 97 12.67 10.67 7.35
C GLY A 97 11.74 10.89 6.16
N VAL A 98 11.68 12.13 5.67
CA VAL A 98 10.90 12.47 4.48
C VAL A 98 11.52 11.85 3.21
N TYR A 99 12.84 11.97 3.01
CA TYR A 99 13.55 11.44 1.84
C TYR A 99 13.38 9.92 1.68
N ARG A 100 13.41 9.17 2.79
CA ARG A 100 13.13 7.73 2.80
C ARG A 100 11.73 7.41 2.26
N ALA A 101 10.75 8.28 2.47
CA ALA A 101 9.38 8.07 1.99
C ALA A 101 9.21 8.27 0.47
N PHE A 102 10.17 8.93 -0.19
CA PHE A 102 10.15 9.14 -1.65
C PHE A 102 10.62 7.90 -2.44
N ILE A 103 11.40 7.01 -1.82
CA ILE A 103 11.98 5.84 -2.52
C ILE A 103 11.02 4.67 -2.41
N VAL A 104 10.50 4.21 -3.54
CA VAL A 104 9.55 3.10 -3.62
C VAL A 104 10.16 1.97 -4.45
N ARG A 105 10.08 0.75 -3.92
CA ARG A 105 10.48 -0.46 -4.65
C ARG A 105 9.25 -1.17 -5.17
N ILE A 106 9.21 -1.42 -6.46
CA ILE A 106 8.19 -2.23 -7.13
C ILE A 106 8.80 -3.61 -7.36
N PRO A 107 8.10 -4.69 -6.96
CA PRO A 107 8.61 -6.05 -7.11
C PRO A 107 8.81 -6.44 -8.58
N GLU A 108 9.79 -7.30 -8.83
CA GLU A 108 10.14 -7.77 -10.18
C GLU A 108 9.05 -8.64 -10.80
N GLY A 109 8.69 -8.36 -12.05
CA GLY A 109 7.60 -9.04 -12.76
C GLY A 109 6.21 -8.55 -12.40
N ALA A 110 6.08 -7.35 -11.82
CA ALA A 110 4.80 -6.67 -11.62
C ALA A 110 4.84 -5.21 -12.09
N LYS A 111 3.69 -4.71 -12.55
CA LYS A 111 3.45 -3.30 -12.87
C LYS A 111 2.60 -2.64 -11.79
N ALA A 112 2.99 -1.45 -11.37
CA ALA A 112 2.22 -0.62 -10.45
C ALA A 112 1.34 0.38 -11.21
N LEU A 113 0.05 0.42 -10.88
CA LEU A 113 -0.87 1.46 -11.33
C LEU A 113 -0.79 2.65 -10.35
N LEU A 114 -0.37 3.80 -10.84
CA LEU A 114 -0.29 5.02 -10.05
C LEU A 114 -1.56 5.84 -10.22
N THR A 115 -2.03 6.35 -9.08
CA THR A 115 -3.16 7.25 -8.98
C THR A 115 -2.79 8.50 -8.20
N ARG A 116 -3.46 9.61 -8.49
CA ARG A 116 -3.37 10.86 -7.74
C ARG A 116 -4.77 11.44 -7.59
N GLY A 117 -5.21 11.65 -6.35
CA GLY A 117 -6.56 12.17 -6.08
C GLY A 117 -7.67 11.30 -6.68
N GLY A 118 -7.51 9.98 -6.68
CA GLY A 118 -8.48 9.03 -7.25
C GLY A 118 -8.44 8.89 -8.77
N ARG A 119 -7.62 9.67 -9.49
CA ARG A 119 -7.47 9.56 -10.95
C ARG A 119 -6.23 8.74 -11.31
N TYR A 120 -6.36 7.89 -12.33
CA TYR A 120 -5.23 7.18 -12.93
C TYR A 120 -4.26 8.18 -13.55
N VAL A 121 -2.97 7.98 -13.34
CA VAL A 121 -1.90 8.84 -13.87
C VAL A 121 -1.05 8.08 -14.87
N ARG A 122 -0.45 6.97 -14.43
CA ARG A 122 0.47 6.17 -15.25
C ARG A 122 0.71 4.80 -14.66
N THR A 123 1.23 3.89 -15.48
CA THR A 123 1.82 2.62 -15.04
C THR A 123 3.31 2.78 -14.82
N VAL A 124 3.87 2.18 -13.77
CA VAL A 124 5.31 2.12 -13.52
C VAL A 124 5.73 0.65 -13.48
N GLY A 125 6.84 0.34 -14.15
CA GLY A 125 7.40 -1.01 -14.21
C GLY A 125 8.11 -1.42 -12.92
N ALA A 126 8.73 -2.59 -12.97
CA ALA A 126 9.53 -3.09 -11.86
C ALA A 126 10.79 -2.25 -11.62
N GLY A 127 11.25 -2.22 -10.36
CA GLY A 127 12.47 -1.54 -9.95
C GLY A 127 12.26 -0.47 -8.87
N THR A 128 13.31 0.30 -8.61
CA THR A 128 13.28 1.38 -7.61
C THR A 128 12.94 2.70 -8.27
N HIS A 129 11.83 3.31 -7.86
CA HIS A 129 11.35 4.57 -8.40
C HIS A 129 11.20 5.62 -7.31
N LEU A 130 11.55 6.86 -7.66
CA LEU A 130 11.36 8.01 -6.79
C LEU A 130 9.96 8.57 -7.04
N LEU A 131 9.04 8.32 -6.11
CA LEU A 131 7.65 8.72 -6.19
C LEU A 131 7.34 9.67 -5.05
N ALA A 132 6.81 10.83 -5.41
CA ALA A 132 6.37 11.80 -4.43
C ALA A 132 5.18 11.26 -3.61
N PRO A 133 5.04 11.68 -2.33
CA PRO A 133 4.08 11.09 -1.39
C PRO A 133 2.60 11.27 -1.78
N TRP A 134 2.29 12.24 -2.66
CA TRP A 134 0.94 12.44 -3.19
C TRP A 134 0.55 11.45 -4.31
N TYR A 135 1.48 10.62 -4.80
CA TYR A 135 1.18 9.52 -5.71
C TYR A 135 0.95 8.21 -4.95
N VAL A 136 -0.23 7.65 -5.12
CA VAL A 136 -0.66 6.41 -4.46
C VAL A 136 -0.64 5.28 -5.47
N ILE A 137 -0.02 4.16 -5.10
CA ILE A 137 -0.12 2.92 -5.88
C ILE A 137 -1.47 2.31 -5.56
N SER A 138 -2.35 2.19 -6.54
CA SER A 138 -3.68 1.61 -6.32
C SER A 138 -3.64 0.08 -6.40
N HIS A 139 -2.94 -0.44 -7.40
CA HIS A 139 -2.91 -1.86 -7.73
C HIS A 139 -1.55 -2.23 -8.28
N LEU A 140 -1.08 -3.43 -7.93
CA LEU A 140 0.04 -4.10 -8.55
C LEU A 140 -0.52 -5.27 -9.36
N VAL A 141 -0.12 -5.37 -10.62
CA VAL A 141 -0.55 -6.43 -11.52
C VAL A 141 0.67 -7.23 -11.94
N THR A 142 0.62 -8.55 -11.76
CA THR A 142 1.70 -9.44 -12.23
C THR A 142 1.76 -9.45 -13.76
N GLU A 143 2.97 -9.44 -14.31
CA GLU A 143 3.24 -9.67 -15.73
C GLU A 143 3.60 -11.15 -16.01
N ARG A 144 3.71 -11.97 -14.96
CA ARG A 144 4.03 -13.38 -15.11
C ARG A 144 2.83 -14.12 -15.68
N GLU A 145 3.10 -15.00 -16.64
CA GLU A 145 2.10 -15.94 -17.12
C GLU A 145 1.79 -16.95 -16.02
N ILE A 146 0.51 -17.05 -15.64
CA ILE A 146 0.05 -17.99 -14.62
C ILE A 146 -0.94 -18.94 -15.29
N PRO A 147 -0.69 -20.26 -15.28
CA PRO A 147 -1.65 -21.21 -15.80
C PRO A 147 -2.93 -21.14 -14.98
N PHE A 148 -4.03 -20.87 -15.65
CA PHE A 148 -5.35 -20.74 -15.03
C PHE A 148 -6.14 -22.02 -15.26
N ASP A 149 -6.07 -22.95 -14.29
CA ASP A 149 -6.93 -24.13 -14.29
C ASP A 149 -8.32 -23.77 -13.77
N VAL A 150 -9.30 -23.71 -14.68
CA VAL A 150 -10.71 -23.63 -14.31
C VAL A 150 -11.23 -25.06 -14.17
N PRO A 151 -11.67 -25.49 -12.96
CA PRO A 151 -12.35 -26.77 -12.85
C PRO A 151 -13.63 -26.70 -13.71
N VAL A 152 -13.90 -27.77 -14.48
CA VAL A 152 -15.00 -27.85 -15.46
C VAL A 152 -16.37 -27.48 -14.85
N VAL A 153 -16.55 -27.70 -13.54
CA VAL A 153 -17.74 -27.32 -12.75
C VAL A 153 -18.03 -25.81 -12.78
N ASN A 154 -17.01 -24.96 -12.98
CA ASN A 154 -17.13 -23.50 -13.05
C ASN A 154 -17.20 -22.97 -14.49
N SER A 155 -17.28 -23.85 -15.49
CA SER A 155 -17.40 -23.51 -16.91
C SER A 155 -18.73 -24.02 -17.46
N PRO A 156 -19.89 -23.49 -17.01
CA PRO A 156 -21.17 -23.92 -17.53
C PRO A 156 -21.26 -23.60 -19.01
N THR A 157 -21.23 -24.63 -19.85
CA THR A 157 -21.61 -24.52 -21.27
C THR A 157 -23.12 -24.45 -21.33
N LYS A 158 -23.62 -23.58 -22.20
CA LYS A 158 -25.05 -23.37 -22.40
C LYS A 158 -25.61 -24.48 -23.30
N ASP A 159 -25.66 -25.71 -22.79
CA ASP A 159 -26.40 -26.83 -23.40
C ASP A 159 -27.64 -27.15 -22.56
#